data_AF-A0A3S9NN34-F1
#
_entry.id   AF-A0A3S9NN34-F1
#
_cell.length_a   1.000
_cell.length_b   1.000
_cell.length_c   1.000
_cell.angle_alpha   90.00
_cell.angle_beta   90.00
_cell.angle_gamma   90.00
#
_symmetry.space_group_name_H-M   'P 1'
#
loop_
_entity.id
_entity.type
_entity.pdbx_description
1 polymer ?
#
loop_
_entity_poly.entity_id
_entity_poly.type
_entity_poly.pdbx_seq_one_letter_code
_entity_poly.pdbx_strand_id
1 'polypeptide(L)'
;MSSDKTTNFSHIKFGFRGEGIIYKLNKKKYEVWSTYFEGITIFIDDLSNVGLNDEQKTKIFSEIIQFVNENEKEKPVVYYNSDYKDAKLWEKLTTKFSSLIKGTEVSTIEEDNIRLYKNMSDSLKTGLAEHNIRGLKIRTIKDLDKHWDKIKSSENASNNEVSFWYKLKSIFN
;
A
#
# COMPACT_ATOMS: atom_id res chain seq x y z
N MET A 1 25.09 31.75 -0.13
CA MET A 1 25.59 30.36 -0.27
C MET A 1 24.43 29.42 0.05
N SER A 2 23.73 28.95 -0.99
CA SER A 2 22.65 27.97 -0.82
C SER A 2 23.30 26.60 -0.70
N SER A 3 23.31 26.01 0.50
CA SER A 3 23.71 24.62 0.63
C SER A 3 22.58 23.78 0.05
N ASP A 4 22.76 23.27 -1.18
CA ASP A 4 22.00 22.15 -1.73
C ASP A 4 22.21 20.95 -0.80
N LYS A 5 21.41 20.85 0.26
CA LYS A 5 21.23 19.62 1.02
C LYS A 5 20.22 18.77 0.26
N THR A 6 20.62 18.24 -0.88
CA THR A 6 19.88 17.14 -1.48
C THR A 6 20.08 15.93 -0.57
N THR A 7 18.99 15.49 0.05
CA THR A 7 19.03 14.33 0.94
C THR A 7 19.30 13.09 0.09
N ASN A 8 20.38 12.36 0.35
CA ASN A 8 20.71 11.18 -0.46
C ASN A 8 19.79 10.01 -0.08
N PHE A 9 18.80 9.75 -0.93
CA PHE A 9 17.85 8.63 -0.80
C PHE A 9 18.21 7.40 -1.64
N SER A 10 19.50 7.10 -1.87
CA SER A 10 19.92 5.93 -2.67
C SER A 10 19.38 4.57 -2.19
N HIS A 11 18.87 4.49 -0.95
CA HIS A 11 18.22 3.31 -0.37
C HIS A 11 16.69 3.27 -0.56
N ILE A 12 16.10 4.28 -1.17
CA ILE A 12 14.66 4.39 -1.45
C ILE A 12 14.46 4.54 -2.95
N LYS A 13 13.44 3.87 -3.50
CA LYS A 13 13.01 4.08 -4.89
C LYS A 13 11.54 3.76 -5.05
N PHE A 14 10.92 4.35 -6.07
CA PHE A 14 9.61 3.90 -6.52
C PHE A 14 9.68 2.52 -7.17
N GLY A 15 8.57 1.78 -7.05
CA GLY A 15 8.34 0.54 -7.78
C GLY A 15 7.95 0.79 -9.23
N PHE A 16 7.39 -0.23 -9.87
CA PHE A 16 7.04 -0.15 -11.29
C PHE A 16 5.90 0.85 -11.49
N ARG A 17 6.05 1.77 -12.46
CA ARG A 17 5.06 2.83 -12.76
C ARG A 17 4.76 3.79 -11.61
N GLY A 18 5.65 3.90 -10.62
CA GLY A 18 5.42 4.73 -9.44
C GLY A 18 4.61 4.01 -8.34
N GLU A 19 4.05 2.84 -8.63
CA GLU A 19 3.34 2.06 -7.62
C GLU A 19 4.33 1.38 -6.67
N GLY A 20 4.05 1.52 -5.38
CA GLY A 20 4.90 1.06 -4.31
C GLY A 20 6.18 1.88 -4.09
N ILE A 21 6.66 1.87 -2.85
CA ILE A 21 7.93 2.46 -2.43
C ILE A 21 8.78 1.36 -1.83
N ILE A 22 9.95 1.12 -2.45
CA ILE A 22 10.91 0.12 -2.01
C ILE A 22 11.95 0.79 -1.13
N TYR A 23 12.00 0.40 0.13
CA TYR A 23 12.96 0.89 1.12
C TYR A 23 13.96 -0.21 1.50
N LYS A 24 15.25 0.09 1.50
CA LYS A 24 16.32 -0.85 1.89
C LYS A 24 16.88 -0.52 3.28
N LEU A 25 16.76 -1.46 4.22
CA LEU A 25 17.36 -1.39 5.57
C LEU A 25 18.08 -2.69 5.89
N ASN A 26 19.34 -2.63 6.34
CA ASN A 26 20.12 -3.81 6.78
C ASN A 26 20.11 -4.97 5.77
N LYS A 27 20.32 -4.66 4.48
CA LYS A 27 20.28 -5.60 3.34
C LYS A 27 18.91 -6.23 3.06
N LYS A 28 17.87 -5.95 3.86
CA LYS A 28 16.48 -6.31 3.58
C LYS A 28 15.78 -5.22 2.78
N LYS A 29 14.80 -5.62 1.98
CA LYS A 29 13.88 -4.71 1.27
C LYS A 29 12.53 -4.77 1.95
N TYR A 30 11.93 -3.61 2.11
CA TYR A 30 10.58 -3.40 2.60
C TYR A 30 9.85 -2.68 1.49
N GLU A 31 8.65 -3.15 1.19
CA GLU A 31 7.78 -2.53 0.21
C GLU A 31 6.61 -1.92 0.98
N VAL A 32 6.34 -0.65 0.68
CA VAL A 32 5.19 0.09 1.19
C VAL A 32 4.32 0.37 -0.03
N TRP A 33 3.08 -0.08 -0.01
CA TRP A 33 2.17 0.16 -1.11
C TRP A 33 1.91 1.66 -1.27
N SER A 34 1.86 2.11 -2.52
CA SER A 34 1.50 3.48 -2.86
C SER A 34 0.79 3.52 -4.21
N THR A 35 -0.13 4.46 -4.35
CA THR A 35 -0.87 4.72 -5.59
C THR A 35 -0.76 6.17 -6.01
N TYR A 36 -0.90 6.43 -7.31
CA TYR A 36 -0.88 7.77 -7.92
C TYR A 36 -2.28 8.09 -8.48
N PHE A 37 -3.27 8.23 -7.59
CA PHE A 37 -4.60 8.69 -7.96
C PHE A 37 -4.89 10.01 -7.24
N GLU A 38 -4.98 11.11 -7.99
CA GLU A 38 -5.14 12.48 -7.46
C GLU A 38 -4.00 12.96 -6.53
N GLY A 39 -2.80 12.44 -6.79
CA GLY A 39 -1.60 12.60 -5.97
C GLY A 39 -1.13 11.25 -5.45
N ILE A 40 0.01 11.25 -4.74
CA ILE A 40 0.57 10.03 -4.17
C ILE A 40 -0.05 9.75 -2.79
N THR A 41 -0.65 8.57 -2.65
CA THR A 41 -1.14 8.04 -1.37
C THR A 41 -0.25 6.87 -0.94
N ILE A 42 0.18 6.88 0.32
CA ILE A 42 1.13 5.91 0.89
C ILE A 42 0.45 5.11 1.99
N PHE A 43 0.45 3.78 1.88
CA PHE A 43 -0.21 2.86 2.81
C PHE A 43 0.82 2.29 3.79
N ILE A 44 0.96 2.90 4.96
CA ILE A 44 2.07 2.61 5.88
C ILE A 44 1.88 1.33 6.72
N ASP A 45 0.69 0.73 6.68
CA ASP A 45 0.38 -0.50 7.42
C ASP A 45 1.22 -1.71 7.03
N ASP A 46 1.77 -1.73 5.81
CA ASP A 46 2.69 -2.78 5.35
C ASP A 46 3.92 -2.92 6.27
N LEU A 47 4.33 -1.83 6.93
CA LEU A 47 5.44 -1.83 7.88
C LEU A 47 5.10 -2.50 9.22
N SER A 48 3.82 -2.78 9.49
CA SER A 48 3.38 -3.33 10.76
C SER A 48 3.84 -4.78 10.94
N ASN A 49 3.91 -5.57 9.87
CA ASN A 49 4.08 -7.03 9.95
C ASN A 49 5.47 -7.55 9.55
N VAL A 50 6.46 -6.65 9.41
CA VAL A 50 7.79 -6.96 8.86
C VAL A 50 8.92 -7.02 9.89
N GLY A 51 8.60 -7.23 11.17
CA GLY A 51 9.58 -7.43 12.25
C GLY A 51 10.44 -6.20 12.57
N LEU A 52 9.92 -5.00 12.29
CA LEU A 52 10.55 -3.71 12.59
C LEU A 52 10.09 -3.17 13.94
N ASN A 53 10.99 -2.52 14.68
CA ASN A 53 10.65 -1.76 15.88
C ASN A 53 10.19 -0.33 15.54
N ASP A 54 9.67 0.38 16.54
CA ASP A 54 9.10 1.73 16.38
C ASP A 54 10.12 2.76 15.86
N GLU A 55 11.38 2.64 16.26
CA GLU A 55 12.46 3.54 15.81
C GLU A 55 12.72 3.35 14.30
N GLN A 56 12.80 2.10 13.86
CA GLN A 56 12.98 1.76 12.45
C GLN A 56 11.77 2.20 11.62
N LYS A 57 10.55 1.94 12.11
CA LYS A 57 9.31 2.40 11.47
C LYS A 57 9.28 3.92 11.34
N THR A 58 9.64 4.63 12.41
CA THR A 58 9.71 6.10 12.42
C THR A 58 10.71 6.63 11.38
N LYS A 59 11.90 6.01 11.30
CA LYS A 59 12.92 6.38 10.31
C LYS A 59 12.40 6.18 8.89
N ILE A 60 11.86 5.00 8.59
CA ILE A 60 11.31 4.66 7.27
C ILE A 60 10.20 5.65 6.90
N PHE A 61 9.24 5.88 7.80
CA PHE A 61 8.17 6.85 7.61
C PHE A 61 8.74 8.22 7.23
N SER A 62 9.63 8.78 8.05
CA SER A 62 10.14 10.13 7.83
C SER A 62 10.90 10.28 6.51
N GLU A 63 11.71 9.29 6.15
CA GLU A 63 12.52 9.34 4.93
C GLU A 63 11.66 9.11 3.69
N ILE A 64 10.62 8.27 3.75
CA ILE A 64 9.65 8.10 2.65
C ILE A 64 8.91 9.42 2.38
N ILE A 65 8.42 10.10 3.42
CA ILE A 65 7.72 11.39 3.25
C ILE A 65 8.64 12.44 2.63
N GLN A 66 9.89 12.54 3.09
CA GLN A 66 10.87 13.46 2.52
C GLN A 66 11.23 13.10 1.07
N PHE A 67 11.48 11.81 0.79
CA PHE A 67 11.77 11.31 -0.54
C PHE A 67 10.68 11.69 -1.54
N VAL A 68 9.41 11.48 -1.17
CA VAL A 68 8.26 11.82 -2.02
C VAL A 68 8.16 13.33 -2.23
N ASN A 69 8.23 14.13 -1.16
CA ASN A 69 8.21 15.59 -1.27
C ASN A 69 9.30 16.14 -2.20
N GLU A 70 10.52 15.58 -2.14
CA GLU A 70 11.65 16.02 -2.95
C GLU A 70 11.56 15.57 -4.41
N ASN A 71 11.10 14.33 -4.68
CA ASN A 71 11.06 13.77 -6.04
C ASN A 71 9.80 14.19 -6.82
N GLU A 72 8.64 14.16 -6.17
CA GLU A 72 7.36 14.46 -6.82
C GLU A 72 6.99 15.94 -6.73
N LYS A 73 7.65 16.70 -5.86
CA LYS A 73 7.30 18.11 -5.55
C LYS A 73 5.85 18.27 -5.09
N GLU A 74 5.27 17.21 -4.53
CA GLU A 74 3.92 17.16 -3.96
C GLU A 74 3.98 16.50 -2.56
N LYS A 75 3.07 16.92 -1.67
CA LYS A 75 2.89 16.28 -0.38
C LYS A 75 2.02 15.02 -0.49
N PRO A 76 2.45 13.87 0.06
CA PRO A 76 1.65 12.66 0.01
C PRO A 76 0.42 12.73 0.92
N VAL A 77 -0.62 11.97 0.59
CA VAL A 77 -1.61 11.51 1.57
C VAL A 77 -1.06 10.26 2.25
N VAL A 78 -1.20 10.16 3.58
CA VAL A 78 -0.81 8.97 4.33
C VAL A 78 -2.04 8.20 4.75
N TYR A 79 -2.04 6.90 4.53
CA TYR A 79 -3.12 6.01 4.85
C TYR A 79 -2.71 4.99 5.92
N TYR A 80 -3.55 4.78 6.94
CA TYR A 80 -3.42 3.64 7.87
C TYR A 80 -4.77 3.17 8.45
N ASN A 81 -4.80 1.95 8.97
CA ASN A 81 -5.94 1.33 9.62
C ASN A 81 -5.86 1.48 11.16
N SER A 82 -6.91 1.99 11.79
CA SER A 82 -6.96 2.25 13.24
C SER A 82 -7.04 1.00 14.10
N ASP A 83 -7.47 -0.14 13.55
CA ASP A 83 -7.58 -1.40 14.27
C ASP A 83 -6.25 -2.17 14.34
N TYR A 84 -5.26 -1.77 13.55
CA TYR A 84 -3.96 -2.41 13.54
C TYR A 84 -3.08 -1.98 14.71
N LYS A 85 -2.20 -2.90 15.14
CA LYS A 85 -1.38 -2.75 16.35
C LYS A 85 -0.52 -1.49 16.40
N ASP A 86 -0.12 -0.97 15.23
CA ASP A 86 0.77 0.19 15.09
C ASP A 86 0.01 1.52 14.87
N ALA A 87 -1.33 1.51 14.90
CA ALA A 87 -2.17 2.69 14.65
C ALA A 87 -1.78 3.91 15.50
N LYS A 88 -1.46 3.72 16.79
CA LYS A 88 -1.03 4.81 17.67
C LYS A 88 0.31 5.42 17.26
N LEU A 89 1.23 4.61 16.73
CA LEU A 89 2.49 5.11 16.18
C LEU A 89 2.21 5.95 14.93
N TRP A 90 1.35 5.45 14.05
CA TRP A 90 0.95 6.13 12.81
C TRP A 90 0.27 7.47 13.07
N GLU A 91 -0.71 7.52 13.96
CA GLU A 91 -1.38 8.76 14.40
C GLU A 91 -0.39 9.80 14.91
N LYS A 92 0.55 9.37 15.76
CA LYS A 92 1.60 10.26 16.31
C LYS A 92 2.50 10.80 15.20
N LEU A 93 2.90 9.96 14.25
CA LEU A 93 3.81 10.34 13.17
C LEU A 93 3.12 11.24 12.14
N THR A 94 1.91 10.94 11.71
CA THR A 94 1.15 11.81 10.79
C THR A 94 0.86 13.18 11.39
N THR A 95 0.55 13.24 12.68
CA THR A 95 0.40 14.52 13.40
C THR A 95 1.73 15.30 13.40
N LYS A 96 2.83 14.64 13.79
CA LYS A 96 4.17 15.26 13.86
C LYS A 96 4.65 15.78 12.50
N PHE A 97 4.32 15.09 11.41
CA PHE A 97 4.74 15.42 10.05
C PHE A 97 3.63 16.11 9.24
N SER A 98 2.58 16.64 9.88
CA SER A 98 1.41 17.27 9.24
C SER A 98 1.78 18.37 8.24
N SER A 99 2.86 19.12 8.47
CA SER A 99 3.34 20.14 7.53
C SER A 99 3.97 19.58 6.25
N LEU A 100 4.35 18.30 6.25
CA LEU A 100 5.04 17.60 5.17
C LEU A 100 4.14 16.60 4.43
N ILE A 101 2.87 16.49 4.83
CA ILE A 101 1.86 15.64 4.18
C ILE A 101 0.66 16.48 3.76
N LYS A 102 -0.10 16.02 2.77
CA LYS A 102 -1.34 16.66 2.29
C LYS A 102 -2.50 16.39 3.22
N GLY A 103 -2.54 15.19 3.80
CA GLY A 103 -3.59 14.75 4.70
C GLY A 103 -3.32 13.34 5.22
N THR A 104 -4.26 12.86 6.03
CA THR A 104 -4.25 11.50 6.57
C THR A 104 -5.62 10.88 6.35
N GLU A 105 -5.61 9.68 5.80
CA GLU A 105 -6.78 8.82 5.66
C GLU A 105 -6.68 7.70 6.67
N VAL A 106 -7.75 7.51 7.45
CA VAL A 106 -7.82 6.47 8.47
C VAL A 106 -9.02 5.58 8.17
N SER A 107 -8.83 4.27 8.22
CA SER A 107 -9.90 3.29 8.07
C SER A 107 -9.96 2.31 9.24
N THR A 108 -10.97 1.45 9.21
CA THR A 108 -11.10 0.26 10.05
C THR A 108 -10.99 -1.01 9.20
N ILE A 109 -10.80 -2.17 9.85
CA ILE A 109 -10.85 -3.48 9.19
C ILE A 109 -12.20 -3.70 8.50
N GLU A 110 -13.29 -3.20 9.09
CA GLU A 110 -14.62 -3.30 8.50
C GLU A 110 -14.72 -2.51 7.18
N GLU A 111 -14.29 -1.25 7.19
CA GLU A 111 -14.30 -0.39 5.99
C GLU A 111 -13.40 -0.93 4.88
N ASP A 112 -12.21 -1.45 5.24
CA ASP A 112 -11.29 -2.08 4.28
C ASP A 112 -11.90 -3.31 3.64
N ASN A 113 -12.58 -4.14 4.43
CA ASN A 113 -13.30 -5.31 3.95
C ASN A 113 -14.46 -4.91 3.02
N ILE A 114 -15.24 -3.89 3.37
CA ILE A 114 -16.32 -3.35 2.50
C ILE A 114 -15.74 -2.87 1.16
N ARG A 115 -14.64 -2.10 1.20
CA ARG A 115 -13.99 -1.58 0.00
C ARG A 115 -13.41 -2.70 -0.86
N LEU A 116 -12.73 -3.68 -0.26
CA LEU A 116 -12.20 -4.85 -0.95
C LEU A 116 -13.32 -5.64 -1.64
N TYR A 117 -14.40 -5.94 -0.91
CA TYR A 117 -15.54 -6.67 -1.46
C TYR A 117 -16.14 -5.91 -2.66
N LYS A 118 -16.34 -4.60 -2.52
CA LYS A 118 -16.88 -3.75 -3.60
C LYS A 118 -15.99 -3.80 -4.85
N ASN A 119 -14.68 -3.60 -4.70
CA ASN A 119 -13.72 -3.62 -5.81
C ASN A 119 -13.70 -4.99 -6.53
N MET A 120 -13.70 -6.07 -5.75
CA MET A 120 -13.79 -7.43 -6.31
C MET A 120 -15.13 -7.67 -7.00
N SER A 121 -16.25 -7.25 -6.39
CA SER A 121 -17.58 -7.38 -6.99
C SER A 121 -17.68 -6.62 -8.32
N ASP A 122 -17.21 -5.37 -8.37
CA ASP A 122 -17.27 -4.54 -9.57
C ASP A 122 -16.41 -5.10 -10.71
N SER A 123 -15.21 -5.60 -10.41
CA SER A 123 -14.39 -6.28 -11.42
C SER A 123 -15.03 -7.59 -11.91
N LEU A 124 -15.67 -8.37 -11.04
CA LEU A 124 -16.37 -9.60 -11.41
C LEU A 124 -17.64 -9.35 -12.23
N LYS A 125 -18.33 -8.22 -12.04
CA LYS A 125 -19.50 -7.83 -12.87
C LYS A 125 -19.16 -7.68 -14.36
N THR A 126 -17.90 -7.42 -14.70
CA THR A 126 -17.46 -7.36 -16.10
C THR A 126 -17.48 -8.73 -16.79
N GLY A 127 -17.49 -9.83 -16.02
CA GLY A 127 -17.41 -11.21 -16.53
C GLY A 127 -16.03 -11.61 -17.06
N LEU A 128 -15.05 -10.70 -17.08
CA LEU A 128 -13.72 -10.92 -17.64
C LEU A 128 -12.63 -11.10 -16.58
N ALA A 129 -12.94 -10.78 -15.31
CA ALA A 129 -12.01 -10.87 -14.20
C ALA A 129 -12.00 -12.27 -13.57
N GLU A 130 -10.82 -12.73 -13.14
CA GLU A 130 -10.64 -13.88 -12.26
C GLU A 130 -9.67 -13.48 -11.16
N HIS A 131 -10.12 -13.48 -9.91
CA HIS A 131 -9.26 -13.23 -8.76
C HIS A 131 -8.74 -14.54 -8.22
N ASN A 132 -7.43 -14.63 -8.03
CA ASN A 132 -6.76 -15.79 -7.44
C ASN A 132 -6.28 -15.45 -6.03
N ILE A 133 -7.08 -15.77 -5.02
CA ILE A 133 -6.78 -15.44 -3.62
C ILE A 133 -6.60 -16.72 -2.83
N ARG A 134 -5.38 -16.97 -2.33
CA ARG A 134 -5.07 -18.15 -1.49
C ARG A 134 -5.49 -19.48 -2.15
N GLY A 135 -5.27 -19.60 -3.46
CA GLY A 135 -5.66 -20.77 -4.26
C GLY A 135 -7.15 -20.86 -4.59
N LEU A 136 -7.97 -19.90 -4.14
CA LEU A 136 -9.37 -19.80 -4.54
C LEU A 136 -9.46 -19.04 -5.87
N LYS A 137 -10.15 -19.64 -6.83
CA LYS A 137 -10.50 -19.00 -8.10
C LYS A 137 -11.87 -18.37 -7.96
N ILE A 138 -11.91 -17.04 -7.93
CA ILE A 138 -13.15 -16.27 -7.83
C ILE A 138 -13.46 -15.70 -9.21
N ARG A 139 -14.52 -16.20 -9.85
CA ARG A 139 -14.92 -15.82 -11.23
C ARG A 139 -16.29 -15.16 -11.29
N THR A 140 -17.09 -15.33 -10.24
CA THR A 140 -18.43 -14.77 -10.14
C THR A 140 -18.64 -14.13 -8.77
N ILE A 141 -19.64 -13.24 -8.67
CA ILE A 141 -20.08 -12.71 -7.37
C ILE A 141 -20.48 -13.84 -6.43
N LYS A 142 -21.12 -14.90 -6.94
CA LYS A 142 -21.49 -16.08 -6.15
C LYS A 142 -20.28 -16.80 -5.55
N ASP A 143 -19.17 -16.87 -6.28
CA ASP A 143 -17.91 -17.42 -5.74
C ASP A 143 -17.34 -16.50 -4.66
N LEU A 144 -17.41 -15.18 -4.85
CA LEU A 144 -16.95 -14.19 -3.88
C LEU A 144 -17.75 -14.32 -2.58
N ASP A 145 -19.08 -14.36 -2.66
CA ASP A 145 -19.98 -14.53 -1.50
C ASP A 145 -19.68 -15.82 -0.73
N LYS A 146 -19.55 -16.94 -1.47
CA LYS A 146 -19.25 -18.26 -0.89
C LYS A 146 -17.93 -18.27 -0.12
N HIS A 147 -16.96 -17.47 -0.54
CA HIS A 147 -15.60 -17.49 -0.01
C HIS A 147 -15.25 -16.26 0.84
N TRP A 148 -16.20 -15.33 1.02
CA TRP A 148 -15.91 -14.02 1.60
C TRP A 148 -15.35 -14.11 3.02
N ASP A 149 -15.90 -14.96 3.89
CA ASP A 149 -15.39 -15.11 5.26
C ASP A 149 -13.93 -15.57 5.28
N LYS A 150 -13.52 -16.41 4.34
CA LYS A 150 -12.12 -16.85 4.22
C LYS A 150 -11.21 -15.76 3.64
N ILE A 151 -11.76 -14.89 2.80
CA ILE A 151 -11.05 -13.77 2.17
C ILE A 151 -10.88 -12.61 3.16
N LYS A 152 -11.91 -12.25 3.93
CA LYS A 152 -11.91 -11.10 4.84
C LYS A 152 -11.12 -11.33 6.14
N SER A 153 -11.06 -12.57 6.63
CA SER A 153 -10.33 -12.95 7.87
C SER A 153 -8.81 -13.05 7.67
N SER A 154 -8.27 -12.27 6.75
CA SER A 154 -6.96 -12.42 6.15
C SER A 154 -6.08 -11.22 6.50
N GLU A 155 -5.78 -11.01 7.77
CA GLU A 155 -4.54 -10.29 8.10
C GLU A 155 -3.37 -11.08 7.48
N ASN A 156 -2.56 -10.45 6.63
CA ASN A 156 -1.30 -10.98 6.08
C ASN A 156 -1.34 -11.97 4.90
N ALA A 157 -1.89 -11.61 3.74
CA ALA A 157 -1.46 -12.27 2.50
C ALA A 157 -1.26 -11.25 1.39
N SER A 158 -0.03 -11.19 0.86
CA SER A 158 0.29 -10.55 -0.42
C SER A 158 -0.73 -11.02 -1.46
N ASN A 159 -1.66 -10.15 -1.83
CA ASN A 159 -2.55 -10.40 -2.95
C ASN A 159 -1.70 -10.32 -4.21
N ASN A 160 -1.24 -11.47 -4.70
CA ASN A 160 -0.74 -11.55 -6.07
C ASN A 160 -1.96 -11.41 -6.99
N GLU A 161 -2.36 -10.15 -7.22
CA GLU A 161 -3.34 -9.81 -8.24
C GLU A 161 -2.73 -10.15 -9.60
N VAL A 162 -3.08 -11.31 -10.14
CA VAL A 162 -2.82 -11.60 -11.55
C VAL A 162 -3.91 -10.91 -12.36
N SER A 163 -3.70 -9.61 -12.59
CA SER A 163 -4.53 -8.81 -13.50
C SER A 163 -4.60 -9.47 -14.88
N PHE A 164 -5.78 -9.45 -15.49
CA PHE A 164 -6.05 -9.98 -16.86
C PHE A 164 -5.01 -9.53 -17.90
N TRP A 165 -4.41 -8.35 -17.71
CA TRP A 165 -3.30 -7.85 -18.54
C TRP A 165 -2.06 -8.76 -18.54
N TYR A 166 -1.76 -9.44 -17.44
CA TYR A 166 -0.67 -10.43 -17.39
C TYR A 166 -0.98 -11.69 -18.21
N LYS A 167 -2.25 -12.13 -18.27
CA LYS A 167 -2.68 -13.26 -19.12
C LYS A 167 -2.73 -12.88 -20.60
N LEU A 168 -3.13 -11.65 -20.95
CA LEU A 168 -3.04 -11.19 -22.34
C LEU A 168 -1.59 -11.14 -22.83
N LYS A 169 -0.65 -10.72 -21.97
CA LYS A 169 0.78 -10.64 -22.32
C LYS A 169 1.41 -12.01 -22.63
N SER A 170 0.90 -13.12 -22.07
CA SER A 170 1.38 -14.47 -22.40
C SER A 170 0.80 -15.03 -23.71
N ILE A 171 -0.21 -14.38 -24.28
CA ILE A 171 -0.85 -14.79 -25.54
C ILE A 171 -0.25 -13.99 -26.73
N PHE A 172 0.24 -12.78 -26.48
CA PHE A 172 0.86 -11.90 -27.48
C PHE A 172 2.40 -11.91 -27.49
N ASN A 173 3.04 -12.87 -26.81
CA ASN A 173 4.47 -13.14 -26.88
C ASN A 173 4.74 -14.48 -27.58
#